data_AF-R6JU78-F1
#
_entry.id   AF-R6JU78-F1
#
_cell.length_a   1.000
_cell.length_b   1.000
_cell.length_c   1.000
_cell.angle_alpha   90.00
_cell.angle_beta   90.00
_cell.angle_gamma   90.00
#
_symmetry.space_group_name_H-M   'P 1'
#
loop_
_entity.id
_entity.type
_entity.pdbx_description
1 polymer ?
#
loop_
_entity_poly.entity_id
_entity_poly.type
_entity_poly.pdbx_seq_one_letter_code
_entity_poly.pdbx_strand_id
1 'polypeptide(L)'
;MSDKRWSIRDIAWLLTIGFGVSFVCTVIAQSIFPDTFWKAGRLLILTTVSIGLAQLKPVQKLRGNLDLGLFISLTFLATIGFAVDLQQFIGSALMMTLYVLFMLIGCIVLHLIICRIFKIKYEYVILSMVGCIVDGPTSSLTAAGADWKSLINVGLIMGVIAGACGNYVGIFVSYVVKGICGL
;
A
#
# COMPACT_ATOMS: atom_id res chain seq x y z
N MET A 1 -16.52 9.55 -17.59
CA MET A 1 -15.36 10.03 -16.81
C MET A 1 -15.39 11.55 -16.87
N SER A 2 -15.81 12.23 -15.81
CA SER A 2 -15.89 13.70 -15.81
C SER A 2 -14.49 14.31 -15.82
N ASP A 3 -14.27 15.34 -16.63
CA ASP A 3 -13.07 16.18 -16.69
C ASP A 3 -12.42 16.41 -15.32
N LYS A 4 -11.39 15.63 -14.99
CA LYS A 4 -10.51 15.93 -13.86
C LYS A 4 -9.30 16.66 -14.43
N ARG A 5 -9.51 17.91 -14.87
CA ARG A 5 -8.40 18.83 -15.15
C ARG A 5 -7.74 19.18 -13.81
N TRP A 6 -6.73 18.40 -13.42
CA TRP A 6 -5.81 18.80 -12.37
C TRP A 6 -4.91 19.90 -12.91
N SER A 7 -4.67 20.93 -12.10
CA SER A 7 -3.74 22.00 -12.46
C SER A 7 -2.31 21.57 -12.13
N ILE A 8 -1.33 22.12 -12.85
CA ILE A 8 0.10 22.03 -12.46
C ILE A 8 0.29 22.48 -11.00
N ARG A 9 -0.51 23.44 -10.53
CA ARG A 9 -0.50 23.89 -9.14
C ARG A 9 -0.92 22.80 -8.14
N ASP A 10 -1.93 21.99 -8.49
CA ASP A 10 -2.40 20.91 -7.61
C ASP A 10 -1.33 19.84 -7.47
N ILE A 11 -0.70 19.47 -8.59
CA ILE A 11 0.41 18.50 -8.61
C ILE A 11 1.61 19.03 -7.83
N ALA A 12 1.97 20.31 -8.01
CA ALA A 12 3.05 20.93 -7.25
C ALA A 12 2.79 20.86 -5.74
N TRP A 13 1.58 21.21 -5.28
CA TRP A 13 1.20 21.10 -3.88
C TRP A 13 1.22 19.66 -3.36
N LEU A 14 0.73 18.70 -4.14
CA LEU A 14 0.77 17.28 -3.77
C LEU A 14 2.21 16.78 -3.61
N LEU A 15 3.12 17.17 -4.51
CA LEU A 15 4.54 16.83 -4.41
C LEU A 15 5.20 17.53 -3.21
N THR A 16 4.93 18.81 -3.00
CA THR A 16 5.46 19.55 -1.84
C THR A 16 5.01 18.93 -0.53
N ILE A 17 3.75 18.55 -0.41
CA ILE A 17 3.22 17.87 0.78
C ILE A 17 3.87 16.49 0.91
N GLY A 18 3.90 15.68 -0.16
CA GLY A 18 4.46 14.33 -0.12
C GLY A 18 5.93 14.30 0.28
N PHE A 19 6.78 15.09 -0.39
CA PHE A 19 8.21 15.18 -0.07
C PHE A 19 8.47 15.87 1.27
N GLY A 20 7.74 16.94 1.58
CA GLY A 20 7.87 17.66 2.85
C GLY A 20 7.54 16.77 4.05
N VAL A 21 6.44 16.03 3.98
CA VAL A 21 6.05 15.07 5.02
C VAL A 21 7.06 13.95 5.15
N SER A 22 7.52 13.39 4.03
CA SER A 22 8.54 12.34 4.02
C SER A 22 9.86 12.80 4.68
N PHE A 23 10.31 14.01 4.35
CA PHE A 23 11.50 14.61 4.94
C PHE A 23 11.35 14.83 6.44
N VAL A 24 10.28 15.50 6.87
CA VAL A 24 10.00 15.78 8.29
C VAL A 24 9.87 14.48 9.09
N CYS A 25 9.13 13.50 8.59
CA CYS A 25 8.99 12.19 9.25
C CYS A 25 10.33 11.45 9.34
N THR A 26 11.20 11.59 8.34
CA THR A 26 12.54 10.99 8.36
C THR A 26 13.41 11.61 9.45
N VAL A 27 13.47 12.94 9.53
CA VAL A 27 14.25 13.65 10.55
C VAL A 27 13.74 13.32 11.96
N ILE A 28 12.42 13.32 12.16
CA ILE A 28 11.81 12.95 13.44
C ILE A 28 12.15 11.51 13.81
N ALA A 29 11.99 10.57 12.88
CA ALA A 29 12.25 9.16 13.15
C ALA A 29 13.73 8.90 13.51
N GLN A 30 14.66 9.55 12.83
CA GLN A 30 16.10 9.45 13.13
C GLN A 30 16.47 10.07 14.48
N SER A 31 15.77 11.12 14.90
CA SER A 31 16.06 11.82 16.16
C SER A 31 15.50 11.10 17.38
N ILE A 32 14.36 10.42 17.22
CA ILE A 32 13.64 9.78 18.34
C ILE A 32 13.99 8.31 18.49
N PHE A 33 14.15 7.57 17.38
CA PHE A 33 14.30 6.12 17.42
C PHE A 33 15.76 5.67 17.28
N PRO A 34 16.13 4.55 17.91
CA PRO A 34 17.46 3.98 17.76
C PRO A 34 17.71 3.47 16.33
N ASP A 35 18.99 3.29 15.98
CA ASP A 35 19.45 2.84 14.65
C ASP A 35 18.78 1.54 14.17
N THR A 36 18.39 0.69 15.12
CA THR A 36 17.74 -0.60 14.87
C THR A 36 16.25 -0.49 14.51
N PHE A 37 15.58 0.63 14.83
CA PHE A 37 14.14 0.79 14.68
C PHE A 37 13.73 1.98 13.81
N TRP A 38 14.58 2.99 13.63
CA TRP A 38 14.17 4.24 12.99
C TRP A 38 13.56 4.07 11.58
N LYS A 39 14.01 3.07 10.79
CA LYS A 39 13.44 2.79 9.47
C LYS A 39 11.99 2.30 9.55
N ALA A 40 11.72 1.38 10.48
CA ALA A 40 10.37 0.88 10.74
C ALA A 40 9.51 1.96 11.40
N GLY A 41 10.04 2.65 12.40
CA GLY A 41 9.40 3.79 13.04
C GLY A 41 9.04 4.92 12.06
N ARG A 42 9.92 5.21 11.08
CA ARG A 42 9.65 6.15 10.00
C ARG A 42 8.42 5.74 9.19
N LEU A 43 8.28 4.46 8.81
CA LEU A 43 7.12 3.99 8.05
C LEU A 43 5.81 4.16 8.85
N LEU A 44 5.84 3.88 10.15
CA LEU A 44 4.69 4.06 11.04
C LEU A 44 4.30 5.53 11.19
N ILE A 45 5.27 6.40 11.47
CA ILE A 45 5.03 7.85 11.58
C ILE A 45 4.53 8.39 10.25
N LEU A 46 5.17 8.03 9.14
CA LEU A 46 4.78 8.48 7.80
C LEU A 46 3.34 8.07 7.48
N THR A 47 2.98 6.82 7.76
CA THR A 47 1.60 6.32 7.57
C THR A 47 0.61 7.09 8.44
N THR A 48 0.94 7.30 9.73
CA THR A 48 0.08 8.01 10.69
C THR A 48 -0.15 9.46 10.28
N VAL A 49 0.93 10.19 10.00
CA VAL A 49 0.90 11.61 9.61
C VAL A 49 0.17 11.77 8.27
N SER A 50 0.41 10.88 7.30
CA SER A 50 -0.28 10.94 6.00
C SER A 50 -1.79 10.74 6.14
N ILE A 51 -2.23 9.79 6.98
CA ILE A 51 -3.67 9.58 7.27
C ILE A 51 -4.27 10.81 7.95
N GLY A 52 -3.55 11.41 8.91
CA GLY A 52 -3.97 12.63 9.60
C GLY A 52 -4.13 13.82 8.64
N LEU A 53 -3.13 14.05 7.77
CA LEU A 53 -3.16 15.12 6.78
C LEU A 53 -4.25 14.90 5.73
N ALA A 54 -4.56 13.66 5.36
CA ALA A 54 -5.64 13.34 4.44
C ALA A 54 -7.04 13.74 4.98
N GLN A 55 -7.19 13.95 6.29
CA GLN A 55 -8.45 14.46 6.87
C GLN A 55 -8.63 15.98 6.71
N LEU A 56 -7.57 16.70 6.36
CA LEU A 56 -7.62 18.15 6.25
C LEU A 56 -8.34 18.58 4.95
N LYS A 57 -9.35 19.44 5.09
CA LYS A 57 -10.13 19.98 3.96
C LYS A 57 -9.27 20.58 2.82
N PRO A 58 -8.17 21.31 3.08
CA PRO A 58 -7.29 21.79 2.01
C PRO A 58 -6.66 20.66 1.19
N VAL A 59 -6.24 19.57 1.84
CA VAL A 59 -5.62 18.41 1.19
C VAL A 59 -6.63 17.62 0.37
N GLN A 60 -7.85 17.46 0.89
CA GLN A 60 -8.95 16.78 0.18
C GLN A 60 -9.41 17.48 -1.10
N LYS A 61 -9.18 18.80 -1.20
CA LYS A 61 -9.53 19.59 -2.38
C LYS A 61 -8.54 19.41 -3.54
N LEU A 62 -7.32 18.93 -3.25
CA LEU A 62 -6.31 18.71 -4.27
C LEU A 62 -6.74 17.58 -5.21
N ARG A 63 -6.58 17.81 -6.51
CA ARG A 63 -6.91 16.85 -7.57
C ARG A 63 -5.64 16.24 -8.17
N GLY A 64 -5.76 15.04 -8.74
CA GLY A 64 -4.62 14.32 -9.34
C GLY A 64 -3.80 13.48 -8.35
N ASN A 65 -4.24 13.34 -7.09
CA ASN A 65 -3.58 12.52 -6.07
C ASN A 65 -3.42 11.05 -6.48
N LEU A 66 -4.46 10.44 -7.08
CA LEU A 66 -4.40 9.06 -7.57
C LEU A 66 -3.45 8.90 -8.75
N ASP A 67 -3.54 9.78 -9.75
CA ASP A 67 -2.72 9.71 -10.96
C ASP A 67 -1.23 9.88 -10.60
N LEU A 68 -0.93 10.86 -9.74
CA LEU A 68 0.43 11.12 -9.27
C LEU A 68 0.96 9.99 -8.38
N GLY A 69 0.13 9.49 -7.46
CA GLY A 69 0.50 8.38 -6.58
C GLY A 69 0.81 7.11 -7.37
N LEU A 70 -0.04 6.79 -8.35
CA LEU A 70 0.16 5.64 -9.25
C LEU A 70 1.44 5.82 -10.08
N PHE A 71 1.68 7.02 -10.63
CA PHE A 71 2.90 7.32 -11.38
C PHE A 71 4.18 7.09 -10.55
N ILE A 72 4.22 7.63 -9.33
CA ILE A 72 5.39 7.45 -8.44
C ILE A 72 5.55 5.98 -8.04
N SER A 73 4.44 5.29 -7.71
CA SER A 73 4.45 3.87 -7.34
C SER A 73 4.99 2.99 -8.47
N LEU A 74 4.51 3.19 -9.70
CA LEU A 74 4.96 2.45 -10.88
C LEU A 74 6.43 2.73 -11.20
N THR A 75 6.87 3.99 -11.06
CA THR A 75 8.29 4.36 -11.25
C THR A 75 9.19 3.68 -10.23
N PHE A 76 8.75 3.63 -8.96
CA PHE A 76 9.45 2.91 -7.90
C PHE A 76 9.52 1.40 -8.17
N LEU A 77 8.40 0.78 -8.56
CA LEU A 77 8.34 -0.64 -8.90
C LEU A 77 9.26 -0.96 -10.08
N ALA A 78 9.27 -0.13 -11.11
CA ALA A 78 10.18 -0.27 -12.26
C ALA A 78 11.65 -0.20 -11.82
N THR A 79 11.99 0.75 -10.93
CA THR A 79 13.36 0.91 -10.42
C THR A 79 13.81 -0.29 -9.61
N ILE A 80 12.95 -0.86 -8.75
CA ILE A 80 13.24 -2.11 -8.04
C ILE A 80 13.47 -3.24 -9.05
N GLY A 81 12.62 -3.35 -10.08
CA GLY A 81 12.78 -4.36 -11.13
C GLY A 81 14.14 -4.29 -11.83
N PHE A 82 14.63 -3.09 -12.14
CA PHE A 82 15.96 -2.89 -12.71
C PHE A 82 17.11 -3.15 -11.73
N ALA A 83 16.87 -3.06 -10.42
CA ALA A 83 17.87 -3.35 -9.39
C ALA A 83 18.02 -4.85 -9.10
N VAL A 84 17.17 -5.72 -9.67
CA VAL A 84 17.25 -7.17 -9.45
C VAL A 84 18.46 -7.77 -10.19
N ASP A 85 19.33 -8.43 -9.44
CA ASP A 85 20.40 -9.26 -9.98
C ASP A 85 19.83 -10.59 -10.51
N LEU A 86 19.72 -10.71 -11.83
CA LEU A 86 19.20 -11.91 -12.50
C LEU A 86 20.07 -13.16 -12.28
N GLN A 87 21.37 -13.00 -12.05
CA GLN A 87 22.28 -14.13 -11.87
C GLN A 87 22.09 -14.75 -10.48
N GLN A 88 21.97 -13.92 -9.45
CA GLN A 88 21.57 -14.37 -8.10
C GLN A 88 20.14 -14.87 -8.09
N PHE A 89 19.25 -14.23 -8.87
CA PHE A 89 17.89 -14.68 -9.02
C PHE A 89 17.89 -16.10 -9.58
N ILE A 90 18.43 -16.39 -10.77
CA ILE A 90 18.33 -17.73 -11.39
C ILE A 90 18.81 -18.88 -10.47
N GLY A 91 19.86 -18.68 -9.68
CA GLY A 91 20.36 -19.69 -8.73
C GLY A 91 19.43 -19.99 -7.55
N SER A 92 18.63 -19.01 -7.11
CA SER A 92 17.65 -19.13 -6.00
C SER A 92 16.20 -18.90 -6.43
N ALA A 93 15.96 -18.70 -7.73
CA ALA A 93 14.74 -18.12 -8.30
C ALA A 93 13.58 -19.06 -8.09
N LEU A 94 13.84 -20.35 -8.31
CA LEU A 94 12.82 -21.37 -8.17
C LEU A 94 12.35 -21.47 -6.71
N MET A 95 13.26 -21.43 -5.73
CA MET A 95 12.87 -21.43 -4.32
C MET A 95 12.13 -20.15 -3.91
N MET A 96 12.62 -18.97 -4.30
CA MET A 96 11.94 -17.71 -3.99
C MET A 96 10.56 -17.63 -4.65
N THR A 97 10.45 -18.04 -5.91
CA THR A 97 9.18 -18.05 -6.66
C THR A 97 8.19 -19.00 -6.02
N LEU A 98 8.61 -20.23 -5.69
CA LEU A 98 7.75 -21.18 -4.99
C LEU A 98 7.34 -20.67 -3.61
N TYR A 99 8.25 -20.07 -2.85
CA TYR A 99 7.93 -19.48 -1.55
C TYR A 99 6.84 -18.42 -1.66
N VAL A 100 6.99 -17.45 -2.59
CA VAL A 100 5.99 -16.40 -2.82
C VAL A 100 4.67 -17.00 -3.30
N LEU A 101 4.71 -18.00 -4.19
CA LEU A 101 3.53 -18.67 -4.72
C LEU A 101 2.74 -19.42 -3.62
N PHE A 102 3.40 -20.23 -2.80
CA PHE A 102 2.75 -20.94 -1.70
C PHE A 102 2.22 -19.98 -0.63
N MET A 103 2.98 -18.92 -0.31
CA MET A 103 2.54 -17.89 0.62
C MET A 103 1.27 -17.19 0.10
N LEU A 104 1.25 -16.81 -1.19
CA LEU A 104 0.12 -16.14 -1.81
C LEU A 104 -1.12 -17.05 -1.89
N ILE A 105 -0.94 -18.33 -2.24
CA ILE A 105 -2.02 -19.32 -2.18
C ILE A 105 -2.55 -19.45 -0.75
N GLY A 106 -1.66 -19.56 0.24
CA GLY A 106 -2.04 -19.62 1.66
C GLY A 106 -2.85 -18.40 2.10
N CYS A 107 -2.42 -17.20 1.73
CA CYS A 107 -3.15 -15.96 2.00
C CYS A 107 -4.53 -15.93 1.33
N ILE A 108 -4.64 -16.34 0.06
CA ILE A 108 -5.93 -16.40 -0.66
C ILE A 108 -6.86 -17.40 0.01
N VAL A 109 -6.38 -18.61 0.32
CA VAL A 109 -7.18 -19.66 0.97
C VAL A 109 -7.67 -19.18 2.33
N LEU A 110 -6.78 -18.63 3.16
CA LEU A 110 -7.14 -18.09 4.46
C LEU A 110 -8.19 -16.97 4.34
N HIS A 111 -8.00 -16.04 3.41
CA HIS A 111 -8.94 -14.95 3.16
C HIS A 111 -10.33 -15.48 2.75
N LEU A 112 -10.38 -16.44 1.83
CA LEU A 112 -11.63 -17.08 1.42
C LEU A 112 -12.35 -17.79 2.57
N ILE A 113 -11.61 -18.53 3.40
CA ILE A 113 -12.17 -19.23 4.56
C ILE A 113 -12.79 -18.22 5.53
N ILE A 114 -12.07 -17.16 5.86
CA ILE A 114 -12.55 -16.10 6.76
C ILE A 114 -13.80 -15.43 6.16
N CYS A 115 -13.74 -14.99 4.90
CA CYS A 115 -14.89 -14.37 4.23
C CYS A 115 -16.10 -15.30 4.16
N ARG A 116 -15.89 -16.62 4.00
CA ARG A 116 -16.95 -17.63 3.99
C ARG A 116 -17.59 -17.80 5.36
N ILE A 117 -16.81 -17.82 6.43
CA ILE A 117 -17.31 -17.91 7.81
C ILE A 117 -18.17 -16.68 8.15
N PHE A 118 -17.70 -15.48 7.79
CA PHE A 118 -18.43 -14.23 8.01
C PHE A 118 -19.55 -13.96 6.99
N LYS A 119 -19.77 -14.87 6.04
CA LYS A 119 -20.81 -14.77 4.98
C LYS A 119 -20.77 -13.43 4.23
N ILE A 120 -19.56 -12.97 3.90
CA ILE A 120 -19.33 -11.73 3.16
C ILE A 120 -19.80 -11.90 1.71
N LYS A 121 -20.46 -10.89 1.15
CA LYS A 121 -20.92 -10.89 -0.25
C LYS A 121 -19.73 -10.93 -1.21
N TYR A 122 -19.87 -11.65 -2.31
CA TYR A 122 -18.77 -11.98 -3.21
C TYR A 122 -18.09 -10.74 -3.82
N GLU A 123 -18.83 -9.65 -4.07
CA GLU A 123 -18.29 -8.41 -4.62
C GLU A 123 -17.21 -7.84 -3.68
N TYR A 124 -17.48 -7.81 -2.38
CA TYR A 124 -16.54 -7.30 -1.38
C TYR A 124 -15.35 -8.24 -1.18
N VAL A 125 -15.54 -9.55 -1.37
CA VAL A 125 -14.44 -10.53 -1.31
C VAL A 125 -13.46 -10.28 -2.46
N ILE A 126 -13.95 -10.10 -3.69
CA ILE A 126 -13.11 -9.83 -4.86
C ILE A 126 -12.39 -8.47 -4.69
N LEU A 127 -13.13 -7.42 -4.31
CA LEU A 127 -12.55 -6.09 -4.14
C LEU A 127 -11.50 -6.02 -3.02
N SER A 128 -11.71 -6.75 -1.92
CA SER A 128 -10.72 -6.83 -0.84
C SER A 128 -9.47 -7.62 -1.26
N MET A 129 -9.61 -8.70 -2.02
CA MET A 129 -8.46 -9.43 -2.56
C MET A 129 -7.62 -8.56 -3.48
N VAL A 130 -8.25 -7.91 -4.47
CA VAL A 130 -7.52 -7.04 -5.41
C VAL A 130 -6.90 -5.84 -4.67
N GLY A 131 -7.63 -5.27 -3.71
CA GLY A 131 -7.15 -4.15 -2.89
C GLY A 131 -5.95 -4.50 -2.01
N CYS A 132 -5.88 -5.73 -1.50
CA CYS A 132 -4.78 -6.20 -0.66
C CYS A 132 -3.57 -6.70 -1.47
N ILE A 133 -3.79 -7.35 -2.62
CA ILE A 133 -2.72 -7.96 -3.41
C ILE A 133 -2.09 -6.95 -4.37
N VAL A 134 -2.92 -6.12 -5.00
CA VAL A 134 -2.47 -5.16 -6.02
C VAL A 134 -2.48 -3.77 -5.42
N ASP A 135 -3.64 -3.09 -5.42
CA ASP A 135 -3.87 -1.81 -4.76
C ASP A 135 -5.36 -1.38 -4.83
N GLY A 136 -5.69 -0.29 -4.14
CA GLY A 136 -7.03 0.33 -4.16
C GLY A 136 -7.49 0.82 -5.54
N PRO A 137 -6.67 1.53 -6.34
CA PRO A 137 -7.01 1.90 -7.71
C PRO A 137 -7.42 0.71 -8.59
N THR A 138 -6.67 -0.38 -8.61
CA THR A 138 -7.00 -1.61 -9.36
C THR A 138 -8.28 -2.24 -8.82
N SER A 139 -8.50 -2.27 -7.50
CA SER A 139 -9.78 -2.72 -6.92
C SER A 139 -10.96 -1.89 -7.45
N SER A 140 -10.79 -0.58 -7.54
CA SER A 140 -11.81 0.34 -8.08
C SER A 140 -12.08 0.09 -9.57
N LEU A 141 -11.03 -0.21 -10.34
CA LEU A 141 -11.13 -0.59 -11.76
C LEU A 141 -11.84 -1.94 -11.92
N THR A 142 -11.58 -2.91 -11.05
CA THR A 142 -12.31 -4.19 -11.03
C THR A 142 -13.80 -3.97 -10.77
N ALA A 143 -14.15 -3.10 -9.80
CA ALA A 143 -15.54 -2.74 -9.54
C ALA A 143 -16.21 -2.10 -10.77
N ALA A 144 -15.49 -1.19 -11.44
CA ALA A 144 -16.00 -0.53 -12.64
C ALA A 144 -16.18 -1.51 -13.81
N GLY A 145 -15.24 -2.43 -14.02
CA GLY A 145 -15.30 -3.47 -15.06
C GLY A 145 -16.41 -4.50 -14.83
N ALA A 146 -16.78 -4.74 -13.57
CA ALA A 146 -17.89 -5.61 -13.18
C ALA A 146 -19.25 -4.88 -13.08
N ASP A 147 -19.32 -3.62 -13.49
CA ASP A 147 -20.51 -2.74 -13.40
C ASP A 147 -21.02 -2.47 -11.96
N TRP A 148 -20.18 -2.67 -10.93
CA TRP A 148 -20.49 -2.37 -9.53
C TRP A 148 -20.21 -0.91 -9.18
N LYS A 149 -20.92 0.01 -9.84
CA LYS A 149 -20.65 1.47 -9.74
C LYS A 149 -20.65 2.01 -8.31
N SER A 150 -21.52 1.48 -7.44
CA SER A 150 -21.59 1.86 -6.03
C SER A 150 -20.35 1.44 -5.22
N LEU A 151 -19.60 0.45 -5.69
CA LEU A 151 -18.44 -0.12 -5.01
C LEU A 151 -17.09 0.44 -5.49
N ILE A 152 -17.07 1.28 -6.54
CA ILE A 152 -15.82 1.85 -7.07
C ILE A 152 -15.05 2.61 -5.97
N ASN A 153 -15.71 3.55 -5.28
CA ASN A 153 -15.08 4.29 -4.20
C ASN A 153 -14.78 3.40 -2.99
N VAL A 154 -15.59 2.36 -2.77
CA VAL A 154 -15.38 1.41 -1.67
C VAL A 154 -14.10 0.62 -1.89
N GLY A 155 -13.86 0.11 -3.11
CA GLY A 155 -12.64 -0.60 -3.49
C GLY A 155 -11.38 0.24 -3.26
N LEU A 156 -11.42 1.52 -3.66
CA LEU A 156 -10.32 2.45 -3.43
C LEU A 156 -9.98 2.59 -1.94
N ILE A 157 -11.00 2.90 -1.14
CA ILE A 157 -10.85 3.16 0.30
C ILE A 157 -10.38 1.88 1.01
N MET A 158 -10.95 0.72 0.66
CA MET A 158 -10.52 -0.55 1.23
C MET A 158 -9.04 -0.84 0.97
N GLY A 159 -8.55 -0.62 -0.25
CA GLY A 159 -7.13 -0.84 -0.57
C GLY A 159 -6.20 0.10 0.20
N VAL A 160 -6.55 1.39 0.31
CA VAL A 160 -5.75 2.36 1.08
C VAL A 160 -5.70 2.00 2.57
N ILE A 161 -6.85 1.62 3.15
CA ILE A 161 -6.93 1.19 4.55
C ILE A 161 -6.16 -0.11 4.76
N ALA A 162 -6.29 -1.07 3.84
CA ALA A 162 -5.56 -2.32 3.90
C ALA A 162 -4.03 -2.10 3.90
N GLY A 163 -3.53 -1.21 3.04
CA GLY A 163 -2.11 -0.85 3.02
C GLY A 163 -1.65 -0.20 4.33
N ALA A 164 -2.45 0.70 4.90
CA ALA A 164 -2.15 1.30 6.20
C ALA A 164 -2.12 0.26 7.32
N CYS A 165 -3.16 -0.57 7.44
CA CYS A 165 -3.23 -1.66 8.42
C CYS A 165 -2.09 -2.66 8.24
N GLY A 166 -1.75 -2.99 6.98
CA GLY A 166 -0.64 -3.87 6.62
C GLY A 166 0.70 -3.34 7.13
N ASN A 167 0.95 -2.04 7.05
CA ASN A 167 2.15 -1.43 7.62
C ASN A 167 2.23 -1.64 9.15
N TYR A 168 1.16 -1.34 9.89
CA TYR A 168 1.15 -1.50 11.35
C TYR A 168 1.31 -2.96 11.76
N VAL A 169 0.46 -3.84 11.20
CA VAL A 169 0.44 -5.27 11.56
C VAL A 169 1.71 -5.97 11.09
N GLY A 170 2.19 -5.66 9.89
CA GLY A 170 3.41 -6.27 9.33
C GLY A 170 4.65 -5.93 10.16
N ILE A 171 4.82 -4.66 10.55
CA ILE A 171 5.92 -4.26 11.42
C ILE A 171 5.77 -4.92 12.79
N PHE A 172 4.57 -4.91 13.38
CA PHE A 172 4.32 -5.57 14.66
C PHE A 172 4.71 -7.06 14.64
N VAL A 173 4.19 -7.83 13.66
CA VAL A 173 4.49 -9.25 13.51
C VAL A 173 5.98 -9.48 13.28
N SER A 174 6.63 -8.65 12.46
CA SER A 174 8.07 -8.75 12.21
C SER A 174 8.89 -8.65 13.50
N TYR A 175 8.60 -7.67 14.35
CA TYR A 175 9.33 -7.51 15.62
C TYR A 175 8.97 -8.57 16.67
N VAL A 176 7.73 -9.06 16.68
CA VAL A 176 7.34 -10.20 17.53
C VAL A 176 8.11 -11.46 17.13
N VAL A 177 8.12 -11.80 15.83
CA VAL A 177 8.88 -12.96 15.33
C VAL A 177 10.36 -12.80 15.59
N LYS A 178 10.92 -11.61 15.37
CA LYS A 178 12.32 -11.31 15.69
C LYS A 178 12.63 -11.59 17.16
N GLY A 179 11.77 -11.14 18.08
CA GLY A 179 11.91 -11.37 19.51
C GLY A 179 11.77 -12.84 19.91
N ILE A 180 10.85 -13.58 19.30
CA ILE A 180 10.65 -15.02 19.58
C ILE A 180 11.81 -15.87 19.05
N CYS A 181 12.33 -15.54 17.86
CA CYS A 181 13.40 -16.30 17.22
C CYS A 181 14.82 -15.85 17.63
N GLY A 182 14.95 -14.77 18.41
CA GLY A 182 16.25 -14.25 18.86
C GLY A 182 17.12 -13.66 17.74
N LEU A 183 16.49 -13.15 16.68
CA LEU A 183 17.14 -12.51 15.52
C LEU A 183 17.45 -11.03 15.76
#